data_AF-A0A371YJQ6-F1
#
_entry.id   AF-A0A371YJQ6-F1
#
_cell.length_a   1.000
_cell.length_b   1.000
_cell.length_c   1.000
_cell.angle_alpha   90.00
_cell.angle_beta   90.00
_cell.angle_gamma   90.00
#
_symmetry.space_group_name_H-M   'P 1'
#
loop_
_entity.id
_entity.type
_entity.pdbx_description
1 polymer ?
#
loop_
_entity_poly.entity_id
_entity_poly.type
_entity_poly.pdbx_seq_one_letter_code
_entity_poly.pdbx_strand_id
1 'polypeptide(L)' 'MNVQEMIKRSRENAKKRTPEQRRAFLQRANILDANGCYKAEFFSEETVAASKARNAQTVVNGYVHK' A
#
# COMPACT_ATOMS: atom_id res chain seq x y z
N MET A 1 -12.27 -13.42 -22.68
CA MET A 1 -12.16 -12.19 -21.85
C MET A 1 -11.14 -11.28 -22.52
N ASN A 2 -11.55 -10.10 -22.98
CA ASN A 2 -10.66 -9.13 -23.63
C ASN A 2 -9.79 -8.41 -22.59
N VAL A 3 -8.59 -7.97 -22.95
CA VAL A 3 -7.68 -7.15 -22.12
C VAL A 3 -8.42 -5.93 -21.54
N GLN A 4 -9.27 -5.28 -22.33
CA GLN A 4 -10.09 -4.15 -21.87
C GLN A 4 -11.02 -4.54 -20.70
N GLU A 5 -11.64 -5.72 -20.76
CA GLU A 5 -12.50 -6.22 -19.69
C GLU A 5 -11.68 -6.60 -18.45
N MET A 6 -10.47 -7.15 -18.63
CA MET A 6 -9.55 -7.45 -17.53
C MET A 6 -9.15 -6.19 -16.77
N ILE A 7 -8.79 -5.13 -17.49
CA ILE A 7 -8.44 -3.83 -16.90
C ILE A 7 -9.63 -3.27 -16.13
N LYS A 8 -10.84 -3.30 -16.72
CA LYS A 8 -12.06 -2.82 -16.08
C LYS A 8 -12.34 -3.58 -14.77
N ARG A 9 -12.31 -4.92 -14.80
CA ARG A 9 -12.56 -5.76 -13.62
C ARG A 9 -11.50 -5.55 -12.54
N SER A 10 -10.23 -5.40 -12.92
CA SER A 10 -9.15 -5.13 -11.98
C SER A 10 -9.36 -3.81 -11.23
N ARG A 11 -9.73 -2.74 -11.95
CA ARG A 11 -10.03 -1.42 -11.36
C ARG A 11 -11.24 -1.46 -10.43
N GLU A 12 -12.32 -2.12 -10.84
CA GLU A 12 -13.52 -2.31 -10.02
C GLU A 12 -13.22 -3.05 -8.71
N ASN A 13 -12.42 -4.11 -8.78
CA ASN A 13 -12.00 -4.86 -7.61
C ASN A 13 -11.10 -4.02 -6.69
N ALA A 14 -10.24 -3.17 -7.25
CA ALA A 14 -9.38 -2.29 -6.45
C ALA A 14 -10.19 -1.28 -5.63
N LYS A 15 -11.28 -0.73 -6.19
CA LYS A 15 -12.16 0.22 -5.50
C LYS A 15 -12.91 -0.39 -4.31
N LYS A 16 -13.20 -1.68 -4.37
CA LYS A 16 -13.97 -2.41 -3.34
C LYS A 16 -13.13 -2.87 -2.15
N ARG A 17 -11.79 -2.76 -2.22
CA ARG A 17 -10.90 -3.20 -1.12
C ARG A 17 -10.93 -2.21 0.03
N THR A 18 -11.08 -2.72 1.26
CA THR A 18 -10.83 -1.93 2.47
C THR A 18 -9.33 -1.58 2.58
N PRO A 19 -8.94 -0.59 3.40
CA PRO A 19 -7.53 -0.27 3.63
C PRO A 19 -6.71 -1.48 4.09
N GLU A 20 -7.28 -2.33 4.94
CA GLU A 20 -6.63 -3.54 5.47
C GLU A 20 -6.43 -4.59 4.38
N GLN A 21 -7.47 -4.85 3.57
CA GLN A 21 -7.38 -5.76 2.43
C GLN A 21 -6.38 -5.27 1.38
N ARG A 22 -6.30 -3.95 1.18
CA ARG A 22 -5.32 -3.33 0.30
C ARG A 22 -3.91 -3.52 0.85
N ARG A 23 -3.69 -3.31 2.15
CA ARG A 23 -2.39 -3.54 2.79
C ARG A 23 -1.95 -5.00 2.67
N ALA A 24 -2.82 -5.95 3.01
CA ALA A 24 -2.55 -7.38 2.87
C ALA A 24 -2.24 -7.77 1.40
N PHE A 25 -2.97 -7.20 0.44
CA PHE A 25 -2.72 -7.39 -0.99
C PHE A 25 -1.32 -6.88 -1.42
N LEU A 26 -0.87 -5.75 -0.88
CA LEU A 26 0.44 -5.20 -1.21
C LEU A 26 1.58 -5.94 -0.52
N GLN A 27 1.35 -6.46 0.70
CA GLN A 27 2.32 -7.29 1.42
C GLN A 27 2.52 -8.65 0.73
N ARG A 28 1.43 -9.34 0.36
CA ARG A 28 1.53 -10.62 -0.38
C ARG A 28 2.21 -10.47 -1.75
N ALA A 29 2.12 -9.28 -2.34
CA ALA A 29 2.76 -8.95 -3.62
C ALA A 29 4.24 -8.55 -3.45
N ASN A 30 4.80 -8.63 -2.23
CA ASN A 30 6.15 -8.19 -1.89
C ASN A 30 6.44 -6.71 -2.19
N ILE A 31 5.40 -5.88 -2.29
CA ILE A 31 5.54 -4.44 -2.49
C ILE A 31 5.82 -3.76 -1.15
N LEU A 32 5.06 -4.15 -0.11
CA LEU A 32 5.22 -3.64 1.25
C LEU A 32 5.85 -4.69 2.16
N ASP A 33 6.57 -4.21 3.17
CA ASP A 33 7.06 -5.01 4.30
C ASP A 33 5.96 -5.22 5.37
N ALA A 34 6.29 -5.94 6.44
CA ALA A 34 5.38 -6.18 7.56
C ALA A 34 4.92 -4.85 8.22
N ASN A 35 5.79 -3.85 8.24
CA ASN A 35 5.54 -2.52 8.79
C ASN A 35 4.66 -1.66 7.88
N GLY A 36 4.40 -2.09 6.63
CA GLY A 36 3.61 -1.34 5.65
C GLY A 36 4.43 -0.25 4.95
N CYS A 37 5.75 -0.36 4.98
CA CYS A 37 6.68 0.47 4.21
C CYS A 37 7.11 -0.27 2.93
N TYR A 38 7.54 0.47 1.91
CA TYR A 38 8.10 -0.17 0.71
C TYR A 38 9.35 -0.98 1.05
N LYS A 39 9.49 -2.15 0.42
CA LYS A 39 10.68 -3.00 0.61
C LYS A 39 11.90 -2.38 -0.08
N ALA A 40 12.99 -2.24 0.67
CA ALA A 40 14.25 -1.70 0.14
C ALA A 40 14.89 -2.56 -0.96
N GLU A 41 14.51 -3.83 -1.06
CA GLU A 41 14.99 -4.74 -2.11
C GLU A 41 14.50 -4.35 -3.52
N PHE A 42 13.35 -3.68 -3.61
CA PHE A 42 12.69 -3.38 -4.89
C PHE A 42 12.56 -1.88 -5.18
N PHE A 43 12.83 -1.02 -4.19
CA PHE A 43 12.62 0.42 -4.29
C PHE A 43 13.88 1.17 -3.83
N SER A 44 14.07 2.39 -4.38
CA SER A 44 15.19 3.25 -3.99
C SER A 44 15.11 3.64 -2.51
N GLU A 45 16.28 3.91 -1.92
CA GLU A 45 16.38 4.35 -0.53
C GLU A 45 15.54 5.60 -0.26
N GLU A 46 15.50 6.55 -1.20
CA GLU A 46 14.65 7.74 -1.13
C GLU A 46 13.16 7.38 -1.00
N THR A 47 12.67 6.44 -1.82
CA THR A 47 11.27 6.01 -1.80
C THR A 47 10.91 5.32 -0.48
N VAL A 48 11.83 4.50 0.02
CA VAL A 48 11.66 3.79 1.30
C VAL A 48 11.67 4.77 2.47
N ALA A 49 12.60 5.73 2.48
CA ALA A 49 12.70 6.76 3.51
C ALA A 49 11.43 7.63 3.57
N ALA A 50 10.95 8.10 2.41
CA ALA A 50 9.71 8.85 2.32
C ALA A 50 8.50 8.04 2.82
N SER A 51 8.44 6.74 2.51
CA SER A 51 7.37 5.85 2.99
C SER A 51 7.42 5.66 4.51
N LYS A 52 8.62 5.50 5.10
CA LYS A 52 8.80 5.41 6.54
C LYS A 52 8.39 6.70 7.26
N ALA A 53 8.79 7.86 6.73
CA ALA A 53 8.42 9.16 7.28
C ALA A 53 6.90 9.38 7.27
N ARG A 54 6.23 9.02 6.16
CA ARG A 54 4.76 9.11 6.07
C ARG A 54 4.04 8.16 7.02
N ASN A 55 4.51 6.92 7.16
CA ASN A 55 3.94 6.00 8.14
C ASN A 55 4.11 6.54 9.56
N ALA A 56 5.30 7.06 9.92
CA ALA A 56 5.54 7.69 11.22
C ALA A 56 4.57 8.86 11.49
N GLN A 57 4.29 9.68 10.48
CA GLN A 57 3.38 10.83 10.59
C GLN A 57 1.91 10.42 10.74
N THR A 58 1.49 9.30 10.11
CA THR A 58 0.13 8.77 10.31
C THR A 58 -0.09 8.19 11.70
N VAL A 59 0.94 7.62 12.35
CA VAL A 59 0.81 7.16 13.74
C VAL A 59 0.65 8.37 14.67
N VAL A 60 1.45 9.42 14.48
CA VAL A 60 1.38 10.64 15.31
C VAL A 60 0.01 11.33 15.20
N ASN A 61 -0.55 11.47 13.99
CA ASN A 61 -1.88 12.08 13.82
C ASN A 61 -3.03 11.21 14.37
N GLY A 62 -2.85 9.90 14.54
CA GLY A 62 -3.82 9.01 15.17
C GLY A 62 -3.90 9.14 16.70
N TYR A 63 -2.89 9.73 17.34
CA TYR A 63 -2.87 9.99 18.79
C TYR A 63 -3.42 11.37 19.19
N VAL A 64 -3.74 12.25 18.23
CA VAL A 64 -4.30 13.59 18.51
C VAL A 64 -5.84 13.58 18.52
N HIS A 65 -6.48 12.46 18.20
CA HIS A 65 -7.95 12.29 18.28
C HIS A 65 -8.33 11.07 19.13
N LYS A 66 -7.99 11.14 20.43
CA LYS A 66 -8.71 10.41 21.48
C LYS A 66 -8.95 11.34 22.65
#